data_AF-A0A1R4FFL0-F1
#
_entry.id   AF-A0A1R4FFL0-F1
#
_cell.length_a   1.000
_cell.length_b   1.000
_cell.length_c   1.000
_cell.angle_alpha   90.00
_cell.angle_beta   90.00
_cell.angle_gamma   90.00
#
_symmetry.space_group_name_H-M   'P 1'
#
loop_
_entity.id
_entity.type
_entity.pdbx_description
1 polymer ?
#
loop_
_entity_poly.entity_id
_entity_poly.type
_entity_poly.pdbx_seq_one_letter_code
_entity_poly.pdbx_strand_id
1 'polypeptide(L)' 'MTTPRPKNRETENENQRPDKEGTPPRPATEPKGAEGSSNSGRTETDPATGAPND' A
#
# COMPACT_ATOMS: atom_id res chain seq x y z
N MET A 1 5.13 -20.78 -40.62
CA MET A 1 6.11 -19.83 -40.07
C MET A 1 5.35 -18.70 -39.41
N THR A 2 5.60 -18.42 -38.13
CA THR A 2 4.97 -17.30 -37.43
C THR A 2 5.70 -16.02 -37.81
N THR A 3 4.98 -15.00 -38.27
CA THR A 3 5.53 -13.68 -38.56
C THR A 3 6.14 -13.08 -37.29
N PRO A 4 7.36 -12.50 -37.36
CA PRO A 4 7.96 -11.84 -36.20
C PRO A 4 7.09 -10.67 -35.75
N ARG A 5 6.85 -10.55 -34.44
CA ARG A 5 6.11 -9.40 -33.91
C ARG A 5 6.89 -8.09 -34.19
N PRO A 6 6.19 -7.01 -34.54
CA PRO A 6 6.82 -5.70 -34.75
C PRO A 6 7.51 -5.25 -33.46
N LYS A 7 8.69 -4.62 -33.59
CA LYS A 7 9.47 -4.05 -32.47
C LYS A 7 9.32 -2.54 -32.48
N ASN A 8 8.18 -2.06 -31.99
CA ASN A 8 7.80 -0.64 -31.97
C ASN A 8 7.25 -0.25 -30.59
N ARG A 9 7.11 1.06 -30.35
CA ARG A 9 6.69 1.61 -29.05
C ARG A 9 5.33 1.07 -28.59
N GLU A 10 4.46 0.76 -29.55
CA GLU A 10 3.13 0.23 -29.33
C GLU A 10 3.14 -1.16 -28.67
N THR A 11 4.17 -1.99 -28.95
CA THR A 11 4.26 -3.39 -28.49
C THR A 11 5.18 -3.60 -27.29
N GLU A 12 5.91 -2.57 -26.87
CA GLU A 12 6.97 -2.64 -25.86
C GLU A 12 6.50 -3.15 -24.49
N ASN A 13 5.27 -2.77 -24.09
CA ASN A 13 4.72 -3.06 -22.77
C ASN A 13 3.62 -4.13 -22.79
N GLU A 14 3.37 -4.78 -23.93
CA GLU A 14 2.29 -5.78 -24.03
C GLU A 14 2.44 -6.92 -23.02
N ASN A 15 3.69 -7.34 -22.74
CA ASN A 15 3.99 -8.42 -21.79
C ASN A 15 4.08 -7.96 -20.32
N GLN A 16 3.97 -6.67 -20.05
CA GLN A 16 4.03 -6.12 -18.67
C GLN A 16 2.65 -5.96 -18.05
N ARG A 17 1.58 -6.21 -18.81
CA ARG A 17 0.23 -6.20 -18.26
C ARG A 17 0.10 -7.39 -17.31
N PRO A 18 -0.49 -7.21 -16.12
CA PRO A 18 -0.76 -8.33 -15.25
C PRO A 18 -1.72 -9.31 -15.95
N ASP A 19 -1.47 -10.61 -15.78
CA ASP A 19 -2.27 -11.68 -16.39
C ASP A 19 -3.75 -11.68 -15.95
N LYS A 20 -4.03 -11.01 -14.83
CA LYS A 20 -5.35 -10.88 -14.24
C LYS A 20 -5.63 -9.44 -13.85
N GLU A 21 -6.90 -9.09 -13.86
CA GLU A 21 -7.37 -7.85 -13.28
C GLU A 21 -6.96 -7.77 -11.80
N GLY A 22 -6.67 -6.55 -11.34
CA GLY A 22 -6.37 -6.31 -9.93
C GLY A 22 -7.58 -6.68 -9.07
N THR A 23 -7.32 -7.27 -7.90
CA THR A 23 -8.39 -7.42 -6.91
C THR A 23 -8.70 -6.06 -6.29
N PRO A 24 -9.96 -5.78 -5.91
CA PRO A 24 -10.26 -4.63 -5.05
C PRO A 24 -9.33 -4.61 -3.83
N PRO A 25 -8.91 -3.43 -3.35
CA PRO A 25 -8.16 -3.36 -2.12
C PRO A 25 -8.95 -4.05 -1.01
N ARG A 26 -8.25 -4.82 -0.16
CA ARG A 26 -8.88 -5.39 1.03
C ARG A 26 -9.53 -4.26 1.84
N PRO A 27 -10.72 -4.49 2.43
CA PRO A 27 -11.32 -3.53 3.34
C PRO A 27 -10.31 -3.08 4.40
N ALA A 28 -10.44 -1.84 4.89
CA ALA A 28 -9.63 -1.38 6.00
C ALA A 28 -9.94 -2.25 7.23
N THR A 29 -9.01 -3.13 7.58
CA THR A 29 -9.05 -3.95 8.79
C THR A 29 -7.90 -3.55 9.68
N GLU A 30 -8.13 -3.46 10.98
CA GLU A 30 -7.07 -3.18 11.94
C GLU A 30 -5.97 -4.27 11.86
N PRO A 31 -4.68 -3.90 12.00
CA PRO A 31 -3.61 -4.88 12.04
C PRO A 31 -3.75 -5.78 13.28
N LYS A 32 -3.26 -7.02 13.17
CA LYS A 32 -3.23 -7.93 14.31
C LYS A 32 -2.47 -7.30 15.48
N GLY A 33 -3.08 -7.23 16.66
CA GLY A 33 -2.52 -6.56 17.84
C GLY A 33 -2.89 -5.07 17.97
N ALA A 34 -3.76 -4.55 17.11
CA ALA A 34 -4.35 -3.22 17.27
C ALA A 34 -5.41 -3.14 18.37
N GLU A 35 -5.87 -4.28 18.89
CA GLU A 35 -6.80 -4.33 20.02
C GLU A 35 -6.14 -3.66 21.24
N GLY A 36 -6.68 -2.52 21.65
CA GLY A 36 -6.09 -1.68 22.70
C GLY A 36 -5.02 -0.68 22.21
N SER A 37 -4.72 -0.60 20.91
CA SER A 37 -3.97 0.51 20.30
C SER A 37 -4.87 1.75 20.14
N SER A 38 -5.69 2.04 21.14
CA SER A 38 -6.21 3.38 21.32
C SER A 38 -5.02 4.23 21.74
N ASN A 39 -4.82 5.35 21.05
CA ASN A 39 -3.81 6.37 21.29
C ASN A 39 -3.59 6.53 22.80
N SER A 40 -2.62 5.82 23.38
CA SER A 40 -2.64 5.49 24.81
C SER A 40 -2.37 6.69 25.71
N GLY A 41 -2.25 7.90 25.14
CA GLY A 41 -1.79 9.10 25.83
C GLY A 41 -0.34 9.00 26.32
N ARG A 42 0.29 7.82 26.22
CA ARG A 42 1.67 7.54 26.63
C ARG A 42 2.68 7.96 25.59
N THR A 43 2.39 9.01 24.83
CA THR A 43 3.48 9.72 24.17
C THR A 43 4.33 10.31 25.29
N GLU A 44 5.65 10.28 25.13
CA GLU A 44 6.58 10.84 26.12
C GLU A 44 6.33 12.34 26.35
N THR A 45 5.71 12.99 25.37
CA THR A 45 5.30 14.39 25.39
C THR A 45 3.83 14.57 25.03
N ASP A 46 3.21 15.61 25.55
CA ASP A 46 1.84 16.04 25.20
C ASP A 46 1.79 16.44 23.70
N PRO A 47 0.96 15.81 22.87
CA PRO A 47 0.86 16.14 21.45
C PRO A 47 0.41 17.58 21.15
N ALA A 48 -0.32 18.21 22.07
CA ALA A 48 -0.83 19.57 21.89
C ALA A 48 0.22 20.64 22.20
N THR A 49 1.18 20.34 23.09
CA THR A 49 2.13 21.33 23.62
C THR A 49 3.60 20.97 23.42
N GLY A 50 3.91 19.69 23.20
CA GLY A 50 5.26 19.15 23.11
C GLY A 50 5.99 19.02 24.46
N ALA A 51 5.33 19.34 25.59
CA ALA A 51 5.92 19.24 26.92
C ALA A 51 6.02 17.77 27.37
N PRO A 52 7.04 17.37 28.16
CA PRO A 52 7.09 16.05 28.77
C PRO A 52 5.83 15.77 29.62
N ASN A 53 5.32 14.54 29.55
CA ASN A 53 4.28 14.07 30.46
C ASN A 53 4.95 13.53 31.74
N ASP A 54 4.70 14.18 32.89
CA ASP A 54 5.22 13.77 34.22
C ASP A 54 4.50 12.55 34.83
#